data_AF-A0A453NQR1-F1
#
_entry.id   AF-A0A453NQR1-F1
#
_cell.length_a   1.000
_cell.length_b   1.000
_cell.length_c   1.000
_cell.angle_alpha   90.00
_cell.angle_beta   90.00
_cell.angle_gamma   90.00
#
_symmetry.space_group_name_H-M   'P 1'
#
loop_
_entity.id
_entity.type
_entity.pdbx_description
1 polymer ?
#
loop_
_entity_poly.entity_id
_entity_poly.type
_entity_poly.pdbx_seq_one_letter_code
_entity_poly.pdbx_strand_id
1 'polypeptide(L)'
;GVRGPPYRFLLGSVKEMVGLMVEASSKPMSPPTSHNALPRVLAFYHYWRKIYGPTFLIWFGPTPRLTVAEPELIREIFLTRADAFDRYEAHPVVRQLEGDGLVSLHGDKWALHRRVLGDAFYPDNLNVRTPCCSPVFFLFVAALAVRATVRCTDVLTATWFDFAAPGAARRQ
;
A
#
# COMPACT_ATOMS: atom_id res chain seq x y z
N GLY A 1 7.42 27.89 4.54
CA GLY A 1 7.51 26.69 5.39
C GLY A 1 6.95 25.48 4.65
N VAL A 2 7.28 24.26 5.08
CA VAL A 2 6.74 23.02 4.49
C VAL A 2 5.24 22.93 4.77
N ARG A 3 4.45 22.63 3.74
CA ARG A 3 2.98 22.50 3.84
C ARG A 3 2.56 21.05 4.08
N GLY A 4 1.34 20.85 4.56
CA GLY A 4 0.76 19.52 4.75
C GLY A 4 -0.65 19.60 5.31
N PRO A 5 -1.38 18.47 5.39
CA PRO A 5 -2.65 18.40 6.09
C PRO A 5 -2.53 18.94 7.53
N PRO A 6 -3.54 19.68 8.02
CA PRO A 6 -3.54 20.19 9.38
C PRO A 6 -3.55 19.02 10.38
N TYR A 7 -2.90 19.21 11.53
CA TYR A 7 -2.92 18.23 12.60
C TYR A 7 -4.34 18.06 13.17
N ARG A 8 -4.76 16.81 13.37
CA ARG A 8 -5.99 16.45 14.10
C ARG A 8 -5.60 15.69 15.36
N PHE A 9 -6.14 16.10 16.50
CA PHE A 9 -5.75 15.59 17.82
C PHE A 9 -5.75 14.04 17.87
N LEU A 10 -4.66 13.47 18.36
CA LEU A 10 -4.36 12.03 18.55
C LEU A 10 -4.27 11.14 17.29
N LEU A 11 -5.05 11.39 16.25
CA LEU A 11 -5.06 10.53 15.04
C LEU A 11 -4.23 11.12 13.88
N GLY A 12 -3.97 12.42 13.89
CA GLY A 12 -3.26 13.10 12.82
C GLY A 12 -3.99 12.94 11.47
N SER A 13 -3.25 12.52 10.45
CA SER A 13 -3.73 12.36 9.09
C SER A 13 -4.20 10.93 8.77
N VAL A 14 -4.13 9.99 9.73
CA VAL A 14 -4.35 8.56 9.50
C VAL A 14 -5.76 8.26 8.99
N LYS A 15 -6.80 8.91 9.54
CA LYS A 15 -8.19 8.70 9.11
C LYS A 15 -8.40 9.08 7.64
N GLU A 16 -7.84 10.21 7.22
CA GLU A 16 -7.92 10.69 5.83
C GLU A 16 -7.11 9.78 4.90
N MET A 17 -5.91 9.37 5.33
CA MET A 17 -5.07 8.41 4.62
C MET A 17 -5.82 7.10 4.33
N VAL A 18 -6.46 6.51 5.35
CA VAL A 18 -7.26 5.28 5.20
C VAL A 18 -8.45 5.51 4.26
N GLY A 19 -9.15 6.63 4.40
CA GLY A 19 -10.27 6.98 3.51
C GLY A 19 -9.87 7.03 2.03
N LEU A 20 -8.78 7.73 1.72
CA LEU A 20 -8.25 7.83 0.36
C LEU A 20 -7.82 6.46 -0.20
N MET A 21 -7.22 5.62 0.64
CA MET A 21 -6.81 4.26 0.25
C MET A 21 -8.01 3.35 -0.03
N VAL A 22 -9.05 3.41 0.80
CA VAL A 22 -10.29 2.64 0.61
C VAL A 22 -11.01 3.10 -0.66
N GLU A 23 -11.12 4.41 -0.88
CA GLU A 23 -11.75 4.97 -2.08
C GLU A 23 -11.00 4.58 -3.36
N ALA A 24 -9.66 4.65 -3.34
CA ALA A 24 -8.88 4.27 -4.52
C ALA A 24 -8.95 2.75 -4.78
N SER A 25 -9.10 1.94 -3.74
CA SER A 25 -9.22 0.48 -3.85
C SER A 25 -10.59 0.02 -4.34
N SER A 26 -11.66 0.79 -4.06
CA SER A 26 -13.02 0.47 -4.47
C SER A 26 -13.24 0.61 -5.98
N LYS A 27 -12.45 1.46 -6.64
CA LYS A 27 -12.51 1.70 -8.08
C LYS A 27 -11.53 0.77 -8.82
N PRO A 28 -11.90 0.23 -10.00
CA PRO A 28 -10.96 -0.50 -10.84
C PRO A 28 -9.87 0.45 -11.36
N MET A 29 -8.69 -0.10 -11.65
CA MET A 29 -7.60 0.67 -12.22
C MET A 29 -7.94 1.05 -13.67
N SER A 30 -7.84 2.34 -14.00
CA SER A 30 -8.19 2.85 -15.32
C SER A 30 -7.01 3.58 -15.96
N PRO A 31 -6.68 3.32 -17.24
CA PRO A 31 -7.18 2.21 -18.06
C PRO A 31 -6.69 0.83 -17.52
N PRO A 32 -7.36 -0.28 -17.89
CA PRO A 32 -6.99 -1.63 -17.42
C PRO A 32 -5.55 -2.05 -17.75
N THR A 33 -4.96 -1.45 -18.78
CA THR A 33 -3.58 -1.69 -19.25
C THR A 33 -2.54 -0.76 -18.61
N SER A 34 -2.96 0.15 -17.73
CA SER A 34 -2.04 1.09 -17.09
C SER A 34 -1.11 0.38 -16.12
N HIS A 35 0.19 0.65 -16.21
CA HIS A 35 1.17 0.22 -15.20
C HIS A 35 1.32 1.22 -14.04
N ASN A 36 0.60 2.34 -14.08
CA ASN A 36 0.65 3.36 -13.04
C ASN A 36 -0.24 2.96 -11.84
N ALA A 37 0.30 2.15 -10.94
CA ALA A 37 -0.40 1.69 -9.74
C ALA A 37 -0.38 2.72 -8.58
N LEU A 38 0.46 3.76 -8.66
CA LEU A 38 0.69 4.70 -7.56
C LEU A 38 -0.59 5.41 -7.06
N PRO A 39 -1.49 5.91 -7.92
CA PRO A 39 -2.76 6.51 -7.50
C PRO A 39 -3.66 5.57 -6.69
N ARG A 40 -3.43 4.25 -6.79
CA ARG A 40 -4.21 3.21 -6.12
C ARG A 40 -3.53 2.67 -4.87
N VAL A 41 -2.25 2.32 -4.97
CA VAL A 41 -1.47 1.69 -3.89
C VAL A 41 -1.01 2.71 -2.85
N LEU A 42 -0.76 3.95 -3.27
CA LEU A 42 -0.35 5.05 -2.39
C LEU A 42 -1.24 6.28 -2.67
N ALA A 43 -2.56 6.07 -2.61
CA ALA A 43 -3.55 7.06 -2.99
C ALA A 43 -3.42 8.38 -2.22
N PHE A 44 -3.17 8.31 -0.91
CA PHE A 44 -2.95 9.48 -0.06
C PHE A 44 -1.73 10.30 -0.51
N TYR A 45 -0.64 9.62 -0.86
CA TYR A 45 0.58 10.27 -1.33
C TYR A 45 0.34 10.95 -2.68
N HIS A 46 -0.30 10.24 -3.61
CA HIS A 46 -0.65 10.79 -4.92
C HIS A 46 -1.56 12.02 -4.80
N TYR A 47 -2.53 11.99 -3.89
CA TYR A 47 -3.45 13.10 -3.63
C TYR A 47 -2.74 14.30 -3.00
N TRP A 48 -2.04 14.11 -1.88
CA TRP A 48 -1.37 15.20 -1.16
C TRP A 48 -0.19 15.79 -1.93
N ARG A 49 0.53 15.00 -2.73
CA ARG A 49 1.56 15.51 -3.64
C ARG A 49 1.01 16.57 -4.61
N LYS A 50 -0.21 16.40 -5.11
CA LYS A 50 -0.85 17.36 -6.03
C LYS A 50 -1.20 18.68 -5.35
N ILE A 51 -1.53 18.64 -4.06
CA ILE A 51 -2.01 19.81 -3.30
C ILE A 51 -0.84 20.58 -2.69
N TYR A 52 0.08 19.86 -2.03
CA TYR A 52 1.14 20.47 -1.24
C TYR A 52 2.47 20.58 -1.99
N GLY A 53 2.69 19.71 -2.97
CA GLY A 53 3.91 19.63 -3.77
C GLY A 53 4.72 18.35 -3.51
N PRO A 54 5.95 18.25 -4.06
CA PRO A 54 6.80 17.07 -3.91
C PRO A 54 7.28 16.83 -2.46
N THR A 55 7.30 17.87 -1.63
CA THR A 55 7.71 17.78 -0.23
C THR A 55 6.60 18.30 0.66
N PHE A 56 6.10 17.45 1.55
CA PHE A 56 4.97 17.78 2.43
C PHE A 56 5.03 17.01 3.76
N LEU A 57 4.39 17.57 4.78
CA LEU A 57 4.37 17.01 6.13
C LEU A 57 3.09 16.21 6.36
N ILE A 58 3.20 15.03 6.97
CA ILE A 58 2.06 14.17 7.34
C ILE A 58 2.12 13.83 8.82
N TRP A 59 0.96 13.62 9.45
CA TRP A 59 0.88 13.32 10.87
C TRP A 59 0.50 11.86 11.12
N PHE A 60 1.36 11.12 11.81
CA PHE A 60 1.07 9.78 12.32
C PHE A 60 0.87 9.85 13.83
N GLY A 61 -0.40 9.89 14.24
CA GLY A 61 -0.72 10.28 15.60
C GLY A 61 -0.08 11.63 15.94
N PRO A 62 0.58 11.81 17.09
CA PRO A 62 1.25 13.06 17.45
C PRO A 62 2.57 13.31 16.70
N THR A 63 3.10 12.33 15.97
CA THR A 63 4.43 12.42 15.36
C THR A 63 4.34 12.93 13.91
N PRO A 64 4.93 14.09 13.59
CA PRO A 64 5.02 14.55 12.21
C PRO A 64 6.09 13.75 11.45
N ARG A 65 5.81 13.44 10.19
CA ARG A 65 6.76 12.82 9.26
C ARG A 65 6.86 13.68 8.01
N LEU A 66 8.09 13.91 7.56
CA LEU A 66 8.36 14.62 6.32
C LEU A 66 8.35 13.62 5.16
N THR A 67 7.54 13.91 4.15
CA THR A 67 7.50 13.15 2.91
C THR A 67 8.27 13.91 1.85
N VAL A 68 9.21 13.22 1.18
CA VAL A 68 10.07 13.80 0.14
C VAL A 68 9.91 12.98 -1.14
N ALA A 69 9.63 13.66 -2.25
CA ALA A 69 9.48 13.06 -3.59
C ALA A 69 10.56 13.49 -4.58
N GLU A 70 11.45 14.39 -4.17
CA GLU A 70 12.46 15.00 -5.03
C GLU A 70 13.69 14.09 -5.14
N PRO A 71 14.04 13.59 -6.35
CA PRO A 71 15.10 12.61 -6.53
C PRO A 71 16.47 13.07 -5.99
N GLU A 72 16.78 14.35 -6.12
CA GLU A 72 18.03 14.96 -5.68
C GLU A 72 18.15 14.89 -4.16
N LEU A 73 17.09 15.27 -3.44
CA LEU A 73 17.03 15.17 -1.99
C LEU A 73 17.03 13.71 -1.50
N ILE A 74 16.30 12.82 -2.18
CA ILE A 74 16.30 11.40 -1.87
C ILE A 74 17.73 10.84 -2.00
N ARG A 75 18.45 11.16 -3.07
CA ARG A 75 19.85 10.74 -3.25
C ARG A 75 20.73 11.30 -2.14
N GLU A 76 20.57 12.56 -1.78
CA GLU A 76 21.35 13.18 -0.71
C GLU A 76 21.11 12.47 0.64
N ILE A 77 19.84 12.22 0.99
CA ILE A 77 19.43 11.52 2.22
C ILE A 77 20.01 10.11 2.27
N PHE A 78 19.89 9.34 1.18
CA PHE A 78 20.26 7.92 1.17
C PHE A 78 21.74 7.64 0.86
N LEU A 79 22.48 8.58 0.25
CA LEU A 79 23.87 8.36 -0.15
C LEU A 79 24.84 9.26 0.60
N THR A 80 24.56 10.56 0.70
CA THR A 80 25.49 11.55 1.26
C THR A 80 25.35 11.69 2.76
N ARG A 81 24.12 11.64 3.27
CA ARG A 81 23.79 11.84 4.68
C ARG A 81 23.16 10.60 5.31
N ALA A 82 23.47 9.42 4.79
CA ALA A 82 22.88 8.16 5.23
C ALA A 82 23.14 7.84 6.71
N ASP A 83 24.24 8.35 7.26
CA ASP A 83 24.61 8.26 8.67
C ASP A 83 23.76 9.16 9.59
N ALA A 84 23.23 10.25 9.06
CA ALA A 84 22.37 11.18 9.79
C ALA A 84 20.90 10.72 9.89
N PHE A 85 20.49 9.73 9.08
CA PHE A 85 19.12 9.21 9.06
C PHE A 85 19.10 7.74 9.46
N ASP A 86 18.40 7.45 10.55
CA ASP A 86 18.16 6.07 10.94
C ASP A 86 16.98 5.44 10.18
N ARG A 87 16.85 4.13 10.29
CA ARG A 87 15.78 3.34 9.69
C ARG A 87 14.42 3.74 10.26
N TYR A 88 13.40 3.45 9.46
CA TYR A 88 12.00 3.59 9.84
C TYR A 88 11.73 3.12 11.27
N GLU A 89 11.17 4.02 12.08
CA GLU A 89 10.62 3.67 13.39
C GLU A 89 9.11 3.51 13.29
N ALA A 90 8.64 2.29 13.55
CA ALA A 90 7.24 1.98 13.60
C ALA A 90 6.56 2.58 14.83
N HIS A 91 5.29 2.97 14.68
CA HIS A 91 4.47 3.32 15.84
C HIS A 91 4.39 2.10 16.79
N PRO A 92 4.36 2.27 18.13
CA PRO A 92 4.40 1.16 19.08
C PRO A 92 3.38 0.03 18.80
N VAL A 93 2.16 0.39 18.39
CA VAL A 93 1.11 -0.57 18.00
C VAL A 93 1.52 -1.39 16.76
N VAL A 94 2.18 -0.76 15.78
CA VAL A 94 2.66 -1.44 14.57
C VAL A 94 3.88 -2.30 14.92
N ARG A 95 4.76 -1.81 15.79
CA ARG A 95 5.93 -2.56 16.27
C ARG A 95 5.54 -3.87 16.97
N GLN A 96 4.43 -3.90 17.71
CA GLN A 96 3.91 -5.13 18.33
C GLN A 96 3.56 -6.21 17.29
N LEU A 97 3.09 -5.80 16.10
CA LEU A 97 2.79 -6.73 15.01
C LEU A 97 4.05 -7.14 14.24
N GLU A 98 4.96 -6.20 14.00
CA GLU A 98 6.19 -6.46 13.25
C GLU A 98 7.21 -7.29 14.06
N GLY A 99 7.15 -7.22 15.38
CA GLY A 99 8.09 -7.86 16.28
C GLY A 99 9.53 -7.35 16.09
N ASP A 100 10.50 -8.15 16.56
CA ASP A 100 11.93 -7.88 16.39
C ASP A 100 12.47 -8.48 15.08
N GLY A 101 11.78 -8.16 13.98
CA GLY A 101 12.17 -8.56 12.62
C GLY A 101 13.13 -7.58 11.95
N LEU A 102 13.61 -7.94 10.74
CA LEU A 102 14.55 -7.12 9.97
C LEU A 102 14.02 -5.71 9.62
N VAL A 103 12.69 -5.53 9.65
CA VAL A 103 12.00 -4.25 9.39
C VAL A 103 12.11 -3.29 10.58
N SER A 104 12.14 -3.82 11.80
CA SER A 104 12.03 -3.06 13.06
C SER A 104 13.31 -2.97 13.87
N LEU A 105 14.33 -3.75 13.50
CA LEU A 105 15.64 -3.74 14.14
C LEU A 105 16.53 -2.60 13.63
N HIS A 106 17.38 -2.10 14.52
CA HIS A 106 18.33 -1.01 14.28
C HIS A 106 19.75 -1.40 14.73
N GLY A 107 20.75 -0.64 14.29
CA GLY A 107 22.16 -0.79 14.70
C GLY A 107 22.75 -2.19 14.46
N ASP A 108 23.58 -2.65 15.39
CA ASP A 108 24.35 -3.91 15.27
C ASP A 108 23.46 -5.15 15.15
N LYS A 109 22.33 -5.17 15.87
CA LYS A 109 21.36 -6.27 15.78
C LYS A 109 20.81 -6.39 14.37
N TRP A 110 20.48 -5.25 13.76
CA TRP A 110 20.04 -5.22 12.38
C TRP A 110 21.14 -5.66 11.41
N ALA A 111 22.37 -5.17 11.60
CA ALA A 111 23.51 -5.54 10.75
C ALA A 111 23.78 -7.04 10.78
N LEU A 112 23.72 -7.67 11.96
CA LEU A 112 23.83 -9.11 12.13
C LEU A 112 22.71 -9.86 11.40
N HIS A 113 21.45 -9.49 11.64
CA HIS A 113 20.31 -10.15 11.02
C HIS A 113 20.34 -10.02 9.48
N ARG A 114 20.73 -8.85 8.95
CA ARG A 114 20.89 -8.66 7.51
C ARG A 114 21.98 -9.54 6.95
N ARG A 115 23.13 -9.64 7.63
CA ARG A 115 24.25 -10.46 7.15
C ARG A 115 23.87 -11.92 7.06
N VAL A 116 23.22 -12.46 8.10
CA VAL A 116 22.80 -13.87 8.14
C VAL A 116 21.71 -14.16 7.11
N LEU A 117 20.74 -13.26 6.95
CA LEU A 117 19.64 -13.46 6.00
C LEU A 117 20.03 -13.18 4.55
N GLY A 118 21.05 -12.34 4.32
CA GLY A 118 21.47 -11.93 2.98
C GLY A 118 21.73 -13.12 2.06
N ASP A 119 22.38 -14.16 2.59
CA ASP A 119 22.71 -15.36 1.82
C ASP A 119 21.47 -16.06 1.26
N ALA A 120 20.38 -16.10 2.02
CA ALA A 120 19.14 -16.75 1.60
C ALA A 120 18.45 -16.06 0.40
N PHE A 121 18.82 -14.81 0.09
CA PHE A 121 18.26 -14.02 -1.00
C PHE A 121 19.21 -13.90 -2.20
N TYR A 122 20.31 -14.67 -2.25
CA TYR A 122 21.08 -14.81 -3.49
C TYR A 122 20.30 -15.60 -4.55
N PRO A 123 20.49 -15.29 -5.85
CA PRO A 123 19.73 -15.92 -6.93
C PRO A 123 19.83 -17.45 -6.92
N ASP A 124 21.00 -17.99 -6.63
CA ASP A 124 21.21 -19.45 -6.54
C ASP A 124 20.34 -20.08 -5.44
N ASN A 125 20.23 -19.41 -4.30
CA ASN A 125 19.44 -19.87 -3.15
C ASN A 125 17.93 -19.63 -3.34
N LEU A 126 17.56 -18.58 -4.09
CA LEU A 126 16.17 -18.29 -4.48
C LEU A 126 15.63 -19.33 -5.47
N ASN A 127 16.45 -19.75 -6.44
CA ASN A 127 16.06 -20.73 -7.45
C ASN A 127 15.68 -22.08 -6.81
N VAL A 128 16.41 -22.51 -5.79
CA VAL A 128 16.10 -23.72 -5.01
C VAL A 128 14.75 -23.60 -4.28
N ARG A 129 14.38 -22.40 -3.85
CA ARG A 129 13.13 -22.14 -3.10
C ARG A 129 11.93 -21.83 -3.99
N THR A 130 12.15 -21.49 -5.26
CA THR A 130 11.11 -21.11 -6.23
C THR A 130 10.03 -22.19 -6.44
N PRO A 131 10.36 -23.50 -6.53
CA PRO A 131 9.35 -24.55 -6.70
C PRO A 131 8.32 -24.61 -5.55
N CYS A 132 8.70 -24.22 -4.33
CA CYS A 132 7.81 -24.21 -3.18
C CYS A 132 6.78 -23.07 -3.23
N CYS A 133 7.17 -21.90 -3.76
CA CYS A 133 6.29 -20.74 -3.87
C CYS A 133 5.31 -20.84 -5.04
N SER A 134 5.64 -21.63 -6.07
CA SER A 134 4.85 -21.77 -7.29
C SER A 134 3.40 -22.24 -7.03
N PRO A 135 3.13 -23.34 -6.29
CA PRO A 135 1.77 -23.77 -5.99
C PRO A 135 0.94 -22.73 -5.25
N VAL A 136 1.54 -22.02 -4.29
CA VAL A 136 0.85 -20.97 -3.52
C VAL A 136 0.47 -19.80 -4.42
N PHE A 137 1.37 -19.43 -5.34
CA PHE A 137 1.10 -18.40 -6.34
C PHE A 137 -0.04 -18.82 -7.29
N PHE A 138 -0.02 -20.05 -7.78
CA PHE A 138 -1.10 -20.57 -8.63
C PHE A 138 -2.45 -20.61 -7.89
N LEU A 139 -2.47 -21.05 -6.63
CA LEU A 139 -3.68 -21.03 -5.81
C LEU A 139 -4.20 -19.60 -5.58
N PHE A 140 -3.31 -18.65 -5.33
CA PHE A 140 -3.69 -17.25 -5.15
C PHE A 140 -4.26 -16.64 -6.44
N VAL A 141 -3.62 -16.88 -7.59
CA VAL A 141 -4.11 -16.41 -8.89
C VAL A 141 -5.44 -17.07 -9.25
N ALA A 142 -5.59 -18.37 -9.01
CA ALA A 142 -6.85 -19.09 -9.22
C ALA A 142 -7.97 -18.53 -8.30
N ALA A 143 -7.68 -18.27 -7.03
CA ALA A 143 -8.63 -17.66 -6.10
C ALA A 143 -9.03 -16.24 -6.54
N LEU A 144 -8.09 -15.45 -7.04
CA LEU A 144 -8.37 -14.12 -7.61
C LEU A 144 -9.22 -14.20 -8.87
N ALA A 145 -8.96 -15.17 -9.76
CA ALA A 145 -9.75 -15.40 -10.96
C ALA A 145 -11.20 -15.78 -10.61
N VAL A 146 -11.39 -16.67 -9.63
CA VAL A 146 -12.71 -17.03 -9.09
C VAL A 146 -13.40 -15.81 -8.47
N ARG A 147 -12.68 -14.97 -7.73
CA ARG A 147 -13.25 -13.75 -7.12
C ARG A 147 -13.62 -12.69 -8.17
N ALA A 148 -12.89 -12.66 -9.29
CA ALA A 148 -13.19 -11.80 -10.43
C ALA A 148 -14.42 -12.29 -11.21
N THR A 149 -14.55 -13.61 -11.42
CA THR A 149 -15.76 -14.18 -12.05
C THR A 149 -16.99 -14.04 -11.16
N VAL A 150 -16.88 -14.21 -9.84
CA VAL A 150 -17.99 -13.98 -8.90
C VAL A 150 -18.46 -12.52 -8.90
N ARG A 151 -17.54 -11.54 -8.91
CA ARG A 151 -17.90 -10.13 -9.10
C ARG A 151 -18.54 -9.84 -10.45
N CYS A 152 -18.21 -10.61 -11.49
CA CYS A 152 -18.82 -10.48 -12.81
C CYS A 152 -20.25 -11.05 -12.82
N THR A 153 -20.50 -12.15 -12.11
CA THR A 153 -21.85 -12.70 -11.94
C THR A 153 -22.75 -11.84 -11.06
N ASP A 154 -22.23 -11.17 -10.03
CA ASP A 154 -23.01 -10.24 -9.19
C ASP A 154 -23.48 -8.98 -9.96
N VAL A 155 -22.77 -8.58 -11.02
CA VAL A 155 -23.20 -7.48 -11.91
C VAL A 155 -24.23 -7.97 -12.94
N LEU A 156 -24.17 -9.24 -13.34
CA LEU A 156 -25.10 -9.82 -14.33
C LEU A 156 -26.44 -10.28 -13.74
N THR A 157 -26.52 -10.62 -12.46
CA THR A 157 -27.79 -10.95 -11.79
C THR A 157 -28.62 -9.71 -11.47
N ALA A 158 -28.00 -8.55 -11.26
CA ALA A 158 -28.71 -7.28 -11.07
C ALA A 158 -29.47 -6.82 -12.33
N THR A 159 -29.00 -7.15 -13.53
CA THR A 159 -29.68 -6.79 -14.80
C THR A 159 -30.73 -7.81 -15.25
N TRP A 160 -30.75 -9.01 -14.67
CA TRP A 160 -31.73 -10.05 -15.01
C TRP A 160 -33.09 -9.84 -14.32
N PHE A 161 -33.08 -9.29 -13.10
CA PHE A 161 -34.34 -9.00 -12.37
C PHE A 161 -35.13 -7.83 -12.95
N ASP A 162 -34.50 -6.89 -13.65
CA ASP A 162 -35.19 -5.81 -14.36
C ASP A 162 -35.80 -6.25 -15.71
N PHE A 163 -35.35 -7.38 -16.28
CA PHE A 163 -35.85 -7.88 -17.56
C PHE A 163 -36.94 -8.97 -17.40
N ALA A 164 -37.03 -9.61 -16.24
CA ALA A 164 -37.91 -10.76 -16.01
C ALA A 164 -39.31 -10.42 -15.43
N ALA A 165 -39.67 -9.14 -15.28
CA ALA A 165 -41.02 -8.74 -14.87
C ALA A 165 -41.63 -7.65 -15.79
N PRO A 166 -41.97 -7.94 -17.06
CA PRO A 166 -42.87 -7.08 -17.81
C PRO A 166 -44.31 -7.34 -17.36
N GLY A 167 -44.87 -6.38 -16.63
CA GLY A 167 -46.29 -6.05 -16.70
C GLY A 167 -47.31 -7.11 -16.26
N ALA A 168 -47.54 -7.18 -14.95
CA ALA A 168 -48.84 -7.48 -14.35
C ALA A 168 -48.89 -6.63 -13.07
N ALA A 169 -49.86 -5.81 -12.72
CA ALA A 169 -51.26 -5.57 -13.07
C ALA A 169 -51.62 -4.30 -12.23
N ARG A 170 -52.66 -3.49 -12.40
CA ARG A 170 -53.83 -3.33 -13.28
C ARG A 170 -54.66 -2.25 -12.56
N ARG A 171 -55.29 -1.33 -13.31
CA ARG A 171 -56.54 -0.59 -13.01
C ARG A 171 -56.77 -0.10 -11.55
N GLN A 172 -56.78 1.23 -11.38
CA GLN A 172 -57.98 2.07 -11.31
C GLN A 172 -57.58 3.50 -11.68
#